data_AF-A0AAE0XJU5-F1
#
_entry.id   AF-A0AAE0XJU5-F1
#
_cell.length_a   1.000
_cell.length_b   1.000
_cell.length_c   1.000
_cell.angle_alpha   90.00
_cell.angle_beta   90.00
_cell.angle_gamma   90.00
#
_symmetry.space_group_name_H-M   'P 1'
#
loop_
_entity.id
_entity.type
_entity.pdbx_description
1 polymer ?
#
loop_
_entity_poly.entity_id
_entity_poly.type
_entity_poly.pdbx_seq_one_letter_code
_entity_poly.pdbx_strand_id
1 'polypeptide(L)'
;MKWQALALSVLASTGLASPINPEARDTAAQKVYTLRLSSKEPSLDGQYLGVNGTLVGVFKAASVVRFYTVPNAKTGNVELHTYPVGVVDHALALVGSESHGLLDFSDVVNPASTTFPTGTKCDYTSFRLSAGEQVAADNTLVYAGASNGRWVVFPTGNGAEWSVKWKASSALTIQNYQLVDVVYEPILRAPVSEST
;
A
#
# COMPACT_ATOMS: atom_id res chain seq x y z
N MET A 1 -27.02 52.37 53.61
CA MET A 1 -25.92 51.42 53.84
C MET A 1 -25.60 50.79 52.48
N LYS A 2 -24.35 50.94 52.01
CA LYS A 2 -23.89 50.51 50.68
C LYS A 2 -22.78 49.46 50.84
N TRP A 3 -22.68 48.57 49.85
CA TRP A 3 -21.58 47.65 49.52
C TRP A 3 -21.58 46.31 50.27
N GLN A 4 -21.29 45.15 49.67
CA GLN A 4 -20.96 44.76 48.30
C GLN A 4 -21.16 43.24 48.23
N ALA A 5 -21.74 42.73 47.13
CA ALA A 5 -21.88 41.30 46.89
C ALA A 5 -20.58 40.73 46.32
N LEU A 6 -20.04 39.67 46.92
CA LEU A 6 -19.03 38.83 46.29
C LEU A 6 -19.72 37.63 45.62
N ALA A 7 -19.71 37.61 44.30
CA ALA A 7 -20.00 36.43 43.50
C ALA A 7 -18.70 35.66 43.27
N LEU A 8 -18.58 34.45 43.83
CA LEU A 8 -17.54 33.48 43.42
C LEU A 8 -18.04 32.74 42.18
N SER A 9 -17.49 33.05 41.02
CA SER A 9 -17.66 32.25 39.80
C SER A 9 -16.59 31.15 39.77
N VAL A 10 -17.00 29.91 40.05
CA VAL A 10 -16.18 28.72 39.82
C VAL A 10 -16.30 28.35 38.33
N LEU A 11 -15.26 28.62 37.55
CA LEU A 11 -15.12 28.11 36.19
C LEU A 11 -14.82 26.62 36.25
N ALA A 12 -15.84 25.79 36.02
CA ALA A 12 -15.66 24.37 35.77
C ALA A 12 -15.09 24.18 34.36
N SER A 13 -13.78 23.91 34.27
CA SER A 13 -13.14 23.46 33.04
C SER A 13 -13.55 22.03 32.75
N THR A 14 -14.63 21.84 31.98
CA THR A 14 -14.90 20.56 31.33
C THR A 14 -13.87 20.40 30.20
N GLY A 15 -12.71 19.85 30.55
CA GLY A 15 -11.80 19.30 29.56
C GLY A 15 -12.55 18.22 28.80
N LEU A 16 -12.94 18.50 27.56
CA LEU A 16 -13.36 17.48 26.61
C LEU A 16 -12.11 16.65 26.30
N ALA A 17 -11.82 15.67 27.16
CA ALA A 17 -11.04 14.53 26.75
C ALA A 17 -11.88 13.83 25.69
N SER A 18 -11.56 14.06 24.41
CA SER A 18 -12.14 13.28 23.33
C SER A 18 -11.94 11.81 23.69
N PRO A 19 -13.01 10.99 23.71
CA PRO A 19 -12.85 9.57 23.96
C PRO A 19 -11.89 9.02 22.92
N ILE A 20 -10.79 8.42 23.39
CA ILE A 20 -9.95 7.56 22.57
C ILE A 20 -10.90 6.47 22.09
N ASN A 21 -11.21 6.42 20.79
CA ASN A 21 -12.08 5.39 20.25
C ASN A 21 -11.42 4.03 20.53
N PRO A 22 -11.96 3.21 21.46
CA PRO A 22 -11.39 1.91 21.78
C PRO A 22 -11.55 0.93 20.61
N GLU A 23 -12.41 1.24 19.64
CA GLU A 23 -12.56 0.47 18.40
C GLU A 23 -11.35 0.59 17.46
N ALA A 24 -10.45 1.57 17.67
CA ALA A 24 -9.16 1.60 16.98
C ALA A 24 -8.13 0.63 17.60
N ARG A 25 -8.42 0.10 18.79
CA ARG A 25 -7.61 -0.91 19.50
C ARG A 25 -8.19 -2.31 19.45
N ASP A 26 -9.41 -2.47 18.94
CA ASP A 26 -9.98 -3.80 18.74
C ASP A 26 -9.40 -4.39 17.45
N THR A 27 -8.29 -5.10 17.63
CA THR A 27 -7.69 -6.09 16.72
C THR A 27 -8.71 -7.18 16.36
N ALA A 28 -9.79 -6.83 15.66
CA ALA A 28 -10.33 -7.71 14.63
C ALA A 28 -9.15 -7.95 13.68
N ALA A 29 -8.55 -9.14 13.78
CA ALA A 29 -7.27 -9.49 13.16
C ALA A 29 -7.10 -8.80 11.80
N GLN A 30 -6.31 -7.73 11.77
CA GLN A 30 -6.15 -6.91 10.57
C GLN A 30 -5.75 -7.86 9.44
N LYS A 31 -6.60 -7.94 8.41
CA LYS A 31 -6.38 -8.88 7.30
C LYS A 31 -5.06 -8.52 6.64
N VAL A 32 -4.16 -9.48 6.63
CA VAL A 32 -2.86 -9.35 5.98
C VAL A 32 -2.96 -10.06 4.64
N TYR A 33 -2.43 -9.43 3.61
CA TYR A 33 -2.41 -9.93 2.25
C TYR A 33 -0.98 -10.11 1.78
N THR A 34 -0.82 -10.86 0.70
CA THR A 34 0.40 -10.91 -0.11
C THR A 34 0.09 -10.55 -1.56
N LEU A 35 1.13 -10.40 -2.37
CA LEU A 35 1.04 -10.08 -3.78
C LEU A 35 1.75 -11.14 -4.63
N ARG A 36 1.14 -11.52 -5.74
CA ARG A 36 1.76 -12.33 -6.79
C ARG A 36 1.49 -11.74 -8.17
N LEU A 37 2.21 -12.23 -9.16
CA LEU A 37 1.92 -11.96 -10.56
C LEU A 37 0.87 -12.94 -11.10
N SER A 38 0.05 -12.43 -12.01
CA SER A 38 -0.68 -13.21 -13.01
C SER A 38 -0.18 -12.80 -14.39
N SER A 39 0.23 -13.75 -15.22
CA SER A 39 0.85 -13.47 -16.52
C SER A 39 0.61 -14.57 -17.55
N LYS A 40 0.69 -14.20 -18.83
CA LYS A 40 0.75 -15.18 -19.92
C LYS A 40 2.13 -15.84 -20.06
N GLU A 41 3.17 -15.24 -19.47
CA GLU A 41 4.51 -15.78 -19.44
C GLU A 41 4.62 -16.80 -18.29
N PRO A 42 4.77 -18.12 -18.57
CA PRO A 42 4.71 -19.16 -17.54
C PRO A 42 5.80 -19.04 -16.47
N SER A 43 6.94 -18.45 -16.81
CA SER A 43 8.02 -18.22 -15.84
C SER A 43 7.71 -17.12 -14.82
N LEU A 44 6.73 -16.25 -15.10
CA LEU A 44 6.29 -15.16 -14.23
C LEU A 44 4.96 -15.43 -13.54
N ASP A 45 4.08 -16.21 -14.17
CA ASP A 45 2.76 -16.51 -13.63
C ASP A 45 2.85 -17.20 -12.26
N GLY A 46 2.07 -16.73 -11.30
CA GLY A 46 2.04 -17.25 -9.94
C GLY A 46 3.21 -16.85 -9.04
N GLN A 47 4.23 -16.13 -9.55
CA GLN A 47 5.39 -15.73 -8.75
C GLN A 47 5.02 -14.67 -7.70
N TYR A 48 5.39 -14.91 -6.44
CA TYR A 48 5.18 -13.95 -5.35
C TYR A 48 6.13 -12.75 -5.46
N LEU A 49 5.61 -11.58 -5.10
CA LEU A 49 6.39 -10.35 -5.06
C LEU A 49 7.13 -10.23 -3.73
N GLY A 50 8.38 -9.80 -3.78
CA GLY A 50 9.22 -9.44 -2.65
C GLY A 50 9.81 -8.05 -2.82
N VAL A 51 10.50 -7.56 -1.78
CA VAL A 51 11.22 -6.28 -1.80
C VAL A 51 12.72 -6.54 -1.93
N ASN A 52 13.39 -5.86 -2.87
CA ASN A 52 14.84 -5.80 -2.98
C ASN A 52 15.30 -4.33 -3.02
N GLY A 53 15.97 -3.89 -1.95
CA GLY A 53 16.20 -2.47 -1.71
C GLY A 53 14.86 -1.77 -1.47
N THR A 54 14.46 -0.89 -2.38
CA THR A 54 13.12 -0.28 -2.39
C THR A 54 12.20 -0.90 -3.44
N LEU A 55 12.71 -1.67 -4.40
CA LEU A 55 11.90 -2.14 -5.53
C LEU A 55 11.07 -3.36 -5.14
N VAL A 56 9.82 -3.38 -5.60
CA VAL A 56 8.91 -4.52 -5.49
C VAL A 56 8.94 -5.31 -6.80
N GLY A 57 9.05 -6.63 -6.68
CA GLY A 57 9.26 -7.48 -7.85
C GLY A 57 9.44 -8.95 -7.54
N VAL A 58 9.76 -9.74 -8.56
CA VAL A 58 10.14 -11.15 -8.42
C VAL A 58 11.65 -11.22 -8.25
N PHE A 59 12.11 -11.58 -7.05
CA PHE A 59 13.52 -11.65 -6.68
C PHE A 59 13.81 -12.96 -5.95
N LYS A 60 14.97 -13.58 -6.21
CA LYS A 60 15.26 -14.96 -5.79
C LYS A 60 15.41 -15.13 -4.27
N ALA A 61 15.86 -14.08 -3.57
CA ALA A 61 16.16 -14.12 -2.14
C ALA A 61 15.38 -13.05 -1.33
N ALA A 62 14.32 -12.47 -1.90
CA ALA A 62 13.52 -11.48 -1.21
C ALA A 62 12.45 -12.14 -0.32
N SER A 63 12.21 -11.53 0.84
CA SER A 63 11.03 -11.85 1.64
C SER A 63 9.79 -11.42 0.87
N VAL A 64 8.79 -12.30 0.85
CA VAL A 64 7.50 -12.03 0.22
C VAL A 64 6.83 -10.82 0.88
N VAL A 65 6.32 -9.90 0.06
CA VAL A 65 5.57 -8.73 0.51
C VAL A 65 4.34 -9.18 1.28
N ARG A 66 4.18 -8.60 2.47
CA ARG A 66 2.98 -8.71 3.30
C ARG A 66 2.49 -7.31 3.57
N PHE A 67 1.20 -7.09 3.41
CA PHE A 67 0.62 -5.78 3.64
C PHE A 67 -0.76 -5.85 4.27
N TYR A 68 -1.16 -4.77 4.91
CA TYR A 68 -2.53 -4.51 5.28
C TYR A 68 -3.01 -3.21 4.63
N THR A 69 -4.33 -3.06 4.53
CA THR A 69 -4.92 -1.86 3.95
C THR A 69 -5.23 -0.81 5.01
N VAL A 70 -4.91 0.44 4.73
CA VAL A 70 -5.43 1.61 5.47
C VAL A 70 -6.35 2.39 4.52
N PRO A 71 -7.63 2.58 4.86
CA PRO A 71 -8.54 3.36 4.02
C PRO A 71 -8.13 4.83 3.96
N ASN A 72 -8.08 5.40 2.75
CA ASN A 72 -7.93 6.82 2.56
C ASN A 72 -9.32 7.49 2.53
N ALA A 73 -9.69 8.13 3.65
CA ALA A 73 -11.02 8.72 3.80
C ALA A 73 -11.36 9.83 2.80
N LYS A 74 -10.36 10.43 2.12
CA LYS A 74 -10.57 11.52 1.17
C LYS A 74 -10.93 11.01 -0.23
N THR A 75 -10.34 9.89 -0.64
CA THR A 75 -10.45 9.36 -2.00
C THR A 75 -11.29 8.10 -2.10
N GLY A 76 -11.54 7.41 -0.98
CA GLY A 76 -12.15 6.08 -0.96
C GLY A 76 -11.24 4.98 -1.51
N ASN A 77 -9.96 5.29 -1.73
CA ASN A 77 -8.91 4.33 -2.08
C ASN A 77 -8.27 3.75 -0.80
N VAL A 78 -7.29 2.88 -0.98
CA VAL A 78 -6.50 2.28 0.11
C VAL A 78 -5.02 2.56 -0.04
N GLU A 79 -4.35 2.62 1.11
CA GLU A 79 -2.90 2.61 1.28
C GLU A 79 -2.47 1.18 1.65
N LEU A 80 -1.30 0.73 1.19
CA LEU A 80 -0.81 -0.63 1.36
C LEU A 80 0.40 -0.65 2.31
N HIS A 81 0.17 -0.80 3.61
CA HIS A 81 1.23 -0.71 4.61
C HIS A 81 1.87 -2.06 4.89
N THR A 82 3.20 -2.12 4.96
CA THR A 82 3.98 -3.37 5.08
C THR A 82 4.48 -3.67 6.50
N TYR A 83 4.40 -2.70 7.41
CA TYR A 83 4.75 -2.85 8.83
C TYR A 83 3.63 -2.35 9.73
N PRO A 84 3.37 -2.99 10.89
CA PRO A 84 2.36 -2.52 11.84
C PRO A 84 2.64 -1.09 12.29
N VAL A 85 1.57 -0.29 12.43
CA VAL A 85 1.61 1.09 12.92
C VAL A 85 2.43 1.20 14.20
N GLY A 86 3.45 2.07 14.22
CA GLY A 86 4.14 2.50 15.43
C GLY A 86 5.59 2.05 15.63
N VAL A 87 6.18 1.26 14.72
CA VAL A 87 7.63 0.94 14.77
C VAL A 87 8.40 1.78 13.76
N VAL A 88 8.03 1.71 12.48
CA VAL A 88 8.40 2.60 11.37
C VAL A 88 7.28 2.43 10.34
N ASP A 89 6.75 3.53 9.80
CA ASP A 89 5.72 3.41 8.76
C ASP A 89 6.37 3.04 7.43
N HIS A 90 5.85 2.01 6.79
CA HIS A 90 6.24 1.65 5.43
C HIS A 90 4.96 1.42 4.63
N ALA A 91 4.92 1.96 3.42
CA ALA A 91 3.84 1.68 2.48
C ALA A 91 4.39 1.42 1.08
N LEU A 92 3.69 0.55 0.35
CA LEU A 92 3.93 0.38 -1.07
C LEU A 92 3.43 1.61 -1.82
N ALA A 93 4.23 2.09 -2.76
CA ALA A 93 3.98 3.30 -3.52
C ALA A 93 4.38 3.12 -4.98
N LEU A 94 3.79 3.95 -5.85
CA LEU A 94 4.31 4.17 -7.19
C LEU A 94 5.20 5.41 -7.18
N VAL A 95 6.48 5.21 -7.48
CA VAL A 95 7.52 6.25 -7.42
C VAL A 95 8.16 6.43 -8.79
N GLY A 96 8.22 7.66 -9.31
CA GLY A 96 8.88 7.91 -10.58
C GLY A 96 8.55 9.27 -11.18
N SER A 97 9.09 9.54 -12.36
CA SER A 97 8.84 10.80 -13.05
C SER A 97 7.44 10.82 -13.67
N GLU A 98 6.64 11.81 -13.28
CA GLU A 98 5.27 11.96 -13.79
C GLU A 98 5.24 12.21 -15.31
N SER A 99 6.21 12.97 -15.83
CA SER A 99 6.30 13.29 -17.26
C SER A 99 6.66 12.08 -18.13
N HIS A 100 7.29 11.05 -17.55
CA HIS A 100 7.67 9.84 -18.29
C HIS A 100 6.60 8.74 -18.24
N GLY A 101 5.66 8.83 -17.30
CA GLY A 101 4.54 7.90 -17.19
C GLY A 101 4.94 6.46 -16.82
N LEU A 102 6.16 6.23 -16.34
CA LEU A 102 6.63 4.93 -15.86
C LEU A 102 7.04 5.08 -14.39
N LEU A 103 6.33 4.37 -13.51
CA LEU A 103 6.50 4.48 -12.07
C LEU A 103 6.91 3.14 -11.48
N ASP A 104 7.95 3.13 -10.65
CA ASP A 104 8.43 1.96 -9.94
C ASP A 104 7.50 1.61 -8.79
N PHE A 105 7.10 0.34 -8.71
CA PHE A 105 6.41 -0.14 -7.53
C PHE A 105 7.43 -0.37 -6.42
N SER A 106 7.30 0.38 -5.33
CA SER A 106 8.35 0.52 -4.33
C SER A 106 7.82 0.42 -2.90
N ASP A 107 8.59 -0.16 -1.99
CA ASP A 107 8.38 -0.02 -0.54
C ASP A 107 9.04 1.28 -0.07
N VAL A 108 8.25 2.19 0.51
CA VAL A 108 8.70 3.52 0.92
C VAL A 108 8.56 3.69 2.43
N VAL A 109 9.65 4.11 3.05
CA VAL A 109 9.72 4.41 4.49
C VAL A 109 9.20 5.81 4.77
N ASN A 110 8.21 5.91 5.65
CA ASN A 110 7.53 7.14 6.08
C ASN A 110 7.08 8.03 4.91
N PRO A 111 6.29 7.51 3.96
CA PRO A 111 6.02 8.14 2.66
C PRO A 111 5.41 9.54 2.76
N ALA A 112 4.70 9.85 3.84
CA ALA A 112 4.15 11.19 4.10
C ALA A 112 5.22 12.26 4.39
N SER A 113 6.41 11.85 4.82
CA SER A 113 7.53 12.74 5.20
C SER A 113 8.76 12.59 4.31
N THR A 114 8.80 11.58 3.45
CA THR A 114 9.91 11.36 2.52
C THR A 114 9.96 12.49 1.49
N THR A 115 11.12 13.12 1.35
CA THR A 115 11.36 14.09 0.28
C THR A 115 11.90 13.39 -0.95
N PHE A 116 11.24 13.58 -2.09
CA PHE A 116 11.69 13.08 -3.38
C PHE A 116 12.29 14.21 -4.23
N PRO A 117 13.18 13.89 -5.18
CA PRO A 117 13.68 14.90 -6.12
C PRO A 117 12.54 15.61 -6.86
N THR A 118 12.72 16.90 -7.16
CA THR A 118 11.73 17.69 -7.90
C THR A 118 11.32 16.98 -9.20
N GLY A 119 10.01 16.92 -9.46
CA GLY A 119 9.44 16.22 -10.62
C GLY A 119 9.23 14.71 -10.42
N THR A 120 9.52 14.18 -9.23
CA THR A 120 9.21 12.81 -8.84
C THR A 120 7.84 12.74 -8.17
N LYS A 121 6.96 11.88 -8.70
CA LYS A 121 5.72 11.47 -8.06
C LYS A 121 6.01 10.34 -7.09
N CYS A 122 5.41 10.41 -5.90
CA CYS A 122 5.29 9.28 -4.98
C CYS A 122 3.82 9.16 -4.58
N ASP A 123 3.14 8.13 -5.06
CA ASP A 123 1.73 7.91 -4.81
C ASP A 123 1.52 6.57 -4.11
N TYR A 124 1.20 6.65 -2.82
CA TYR A 124 0.90 5.50 -1.96
C TYR A 124 -0.58 5.43 -1.56
N THR A 125 -1.40 6.41 -1.98
CA THR A 125 -2.77 6.62 -1.48
C THR A 125 -3.85 6.29 -2.52
N SER A 126 -3.45 5.90 -3.72
CA SER A 126 -4.36 5.74 -4.86
C SER A 126 -4.50 4.28 -5.33
N PHE A 127 -4.47 3.32 -4.40
CA PHE A 127 -4.73 1.91 -4.74
C PHE A 127 -6.17 1.50 -4.48
N ARG A 128 -6.63 0.48 -5.21
CA ARG A 128 -7.91 -0.20 -4.97
C ARG A 128 -7.69 -1.70 -5.00
N LEU A 129 -8.29 -2.39 -4.04
CA LEU A 129 -8.39 -3.85 -4.09
C LEU A 129 -9.67 -4.20 -4.84
N SER A 130 -9.54 -4.69 -6.06
CA SER A 130 -10.67 -5.14 -6.86
C SER A 130 -10.83 -6.64 -6.67
N ALA A 131 -11.88 -7.04 -5.95
CA ALA A 131 -12.26 -8.45 -5.91
C ALA A 131 -12.62 -8.91 -7.33
N GLY A 132 -12.18 -10.09 -7.72
CA GLY A 132 -12.65 -10.69 -8.96
C GLY A 132 -14.17 -10.87 -8.90
N GLU A 133 -14.92 -10.29 -9.83
CA GLU A 133 -16.39 -10.41 -9.87
C GLU A 133 -16.89 -11.83 -10.19
N GLN A 134 -15.96 -12.77 -10.45
CA GLN A 134 -16.26 -14.17 -10.77
C GLN A 134 -15.46 -15.10 -9.85
N VAL A 135 -16.01 -16.26 -9.53
CA VAL A 135 -15.39 -17.32 -8.70
C VAL A 135 -14.05 -17.84 -9.30
N ALA A 136 -13.72 -17.45 -10.53
CA ALA A 136 -12.47 -17.74 -11.24
C ALA A 136 -11.65 -16.49 -11.62
N ALA A 137 -12.05 -15.29 -11.19
CA ALA A 137 -11.30 -14.07 -11.44
C ALA A 137 -10.41 -13.78 -10.22
N ASP A 138 -9.11 -13.60 -10.47
CA ASP A 138 -8.15 -13.24 -9.43
C ASP A 138 -8.48 -11.86 -8.84
N ASN A 139 -8.23 -11.72 -7.55
CA ASN A 139 -8.26 -10.47 -6.82
C ASN A 139 -7.15 -9.55 -7.31
N THR A 140 -7.45 -8.43 -7.96
CA THR A 140 -6.43 -7.56 -8.57
C THR A 140 -6.17 -6.29 -7.78
N LEU A 141 -4.90 -5.90 -7.72
CA LEU A 141 -4.48 -4.59 -7.25
C LEU A 141 -4.60 -3.59 -8.41
N VAL A 142 -5.42 -2.56 -8.23
CA VAL A 142 -5.64 -1.52 -9.23
C VAL A 142 -5.01 -0.21 -8.77
N TYR A 143 -4.31 0.47 -9.66
CA TYR A 143 -3.87 1.85 -9.43
C TYR A 143 -4.89 2.83 -10.00
N ALA A 144 -5.53 3.59 -9.11
CA ALA A 144 -6.58 4.55 -9.42
C ALA A 144 -6.06 5.98 -9.64
N GLY A 145 -4.76 6.22 -9.41
CA GLY A 145 -4.14 7.54 -9.60
C GLY A 145 -3.87 7.89 -11.08
N ALA A 146 -4.23 7.02 -12.03
CA ALA A 146 -4.21 7.27 -13.46
C ALA A 146 -5.29 6.45 -14.17
N SER A 147 -5.98 7.03 -15.16
CA SER A 147 -7.11 6.39 -15.85
C SER A 147 -6.73 5.33 -16.88
N ASN A 148 -5.50 5.36 -17.42
CA ASN A 148 -5.11 4.56 -18.59
C ASN A 148 -3.70 3.97 -18.45
N GLY A 149 -3.46 3.14 -17.43
CA GLY A 149 -2.19 2.42 -17.31
C GLY A 149 -2.37 0.90 -17.15
N ARG A 150 -1.23 0.22 -17.05
CA ARG A 150 -1.13 -1.23 -16.87
C ARG A 150 0.06 -1.55 -15.98
N TRP A 151 -0.05 -2.66 -15.25
CA TRP A 151 1.10 -3.26 -14.58
C TRP A 151 2.00 -3.93 -15.62
N VAL A 152 3.30 -3.76 -15.44
CA VAL A 152 4.33 -4.35 -16.27
C VAL A 152 5.48 -4.81 -15.40
N VAL A 153 6.25 -5.76 -15.90
CA VAL A 153 7.55 -6.11 -15.30
C VAL A 153 8.68 -5.84 -16.27
N PHE A 154 9.80 -5.40 -15.73
CA PHE A 154 11.06 -5.24 -16.45
C PHE A 154 12.11 -6.16 -15.83
N PRO A 155 12.92 -6.86 -16.64
CA PRO A 155 14.00 -7.68 -16.12
C PRO A 155 15.03 -6.77 -15.44
N THR A 156 15.52 -7.19 -14.28
CA THR A 156 16.61 -6.54 -13.56
C THR A 156 17.91 -7.30 -13.80
N GLY A 157 19.02 -6.58 -13.95
CA GLY A 157 20.36 -7.15 -14.06
C GLY A 157 20.49 -8.23 -15.14
N ASN A 158 20.69 -9.48 -14.70
CA ASN A 158 20.98 -10.64 -15.55
C ASN A 158 19.74 -11.31 -16.20
N GLY A 159 18.54 -10.75 -16.01
CA GLY A 159 17.31 -11.24 -16.64
C GLY A 159 16.59 -12.37 -15.91
N ALA A 160 17.08 -12.79 -14.74
CA ALA A 160 16.41 -13.80 -13.90
C ALA A 160 15.46 -13.19 -12.85
N GLU A 161 15.55 -11.88 -12.63
CA GLU A 161 14.77 -11.13 -11.65
C GLU A 161 14.00 -10.03 -12.36
N TRP A 162 12.90 -9.57 -11.75
CA TRP A 162 11.95 -8.68 -12.40
C TRP A 162 11.43 -7.63 -11.46
N SER A 163 11.53 -6.35 -11.83
CA SER A 163 10.91 -5.24 -11.09
C SER A 163 9.52 -4.94 -11.65
N VAL A 164 8.53 -4.79 -10.76
CA VAL A 164 7.17 -4.39 -11.12
C VAL A 164 7.08 -2.87 -11.25
N LYS A 165 6.40 -2.41 -12.30
CA LYS A 165 6.20 -0.99 -12.57
C LYS A 165 4.76 -0.75 -13.04
N TRP A 166 4.27 0.46 -12.81
CA TRP A 166 3.07 0.96 -13.47
C TRP A 166 3.46 1.74 -14.71
N LYS A 167 2.91 1.34 -15.86
CA LYS A 167 3.12 2.00 -17.14
C LYS A 167 1.84 2.72 -17.58
N ALA A 168 1.88 4.05 -17.62
CA ALA A 168 0.85 4.86 -18.25
C ALA A 168 0.82 4.64 -19.77
N SER A 169 -0.33 4.86 -20.40
CA SER A 169 -0.51 4.75 -21.85
C SER A 169 0.41 5.68 -22.64
N SER A 170 0.74 6.85 -22.09
CA SER A 170 1.64 7.85 -22.68
C SER A 170 3.13 7.50 -22.57
N ALA A 171 3.50 6.51 -21.74
CA ALA A 171 4.90 6.17 -21.51
C ALA A 171 5.53 5.54 -22.76
N LEU A 172 6.60 6.16 -23.26
CA LEU A 172 7.44 5.61 -24.32
C LEU A 172 8.42 4.59 -23.72
N THR A 173 8.32 3.34 -24.15
CA THR A 173 9.20 2.24 -23.70
C THR A 173 9.69 1.47 -24.91
N ILE A 174 11.01 1.40 -25.11
CA ILE A 174 11.60 0.87 -26.34
C ILE A 174 12.07 -0.59 -26.26
N GLN A 175 12.00 -1.31 -25.13
CA GLN A 175 12.22 -2.77 -25.08
C GLN A 175 11.95 -3.47 -23.73
N ASN A 176 11.77 -4.80 -23.83
CA ASN A 176 11.85 -5.87 -22.81
C ASN A 176 10.98 -5.73 -21.56
N TYR A 177 9.69 -5.43 -21.70
CA TYR A 177 8.73 -5.59 -20.60
C TYR A 177 7.73 -6.70 -20.91
N GLN A 178 7.15 -7.29 -19.86
CA GLN A 178 5.99 -8.18 -19.96
C GLN A 178 4.78 -7.51 -19.32
N LEU A 179 3.61 -7.70 -19.94
CA LEU A 179 2.34 -7.32 -19.33
C LEU A 179 1.98 -8.35 -18.25
N VAL A 180 1.54 -7.86 -17.11
CA VAL A 180 1.13 -8.67 -15.96
C VAL A 180 -0.08 -8.06 -15.29
N ASP A 181 -0.77 -8.83 -14.47
CA ASP A 181 -1.62 -8.33 -13.41
C ASP A 181 -0.96 -8.56 -12.06
N VAL A 182 -1.17 -7.62 -11.13
CA VAL A 182 -0.74 -7.78 -9.74
C VAL A 182 -1.94 -8.25 -8.95
N VAL A 183 -1.84 -9.46 -8.40
CA VAL A 183 -2.91 -10.16 -7.69
C VAL A 183 -2.65 -10.12 -6.19
N TYR A 184 -3.69 -9.87 -5.39
CA TYR A 184 -3.59 -9.92 -3.93
C TYR A 184 -4.30 -11.15 -3.35
N GLU A 185 -3.70 -11.77 -2.33
CA GLU A 185 -4.24 -12.97 -1.68
C GLU A 185 -4.24 -12.80 -0.16
N PRO A 186 -5.31 -13.19 0.55
CA PRO A 186 -5.32 -13.16 2.01
C PRO A 186 -4.35 -14.20 2.57
N ILE A 187 -3.52 -13.80 3.53
CA ILE A 187 -2.71 -14.73 4.32
C ILE A 187 -3.59 -15.24 5.45
N LEU A 188 -4.00 -16.51 5.35
CA LEU A 188 -4.71 -17.18 6.43
C LEU A 188 -3.74 -17.38 7.61
N ARG A 189 -4.06 -16.80 8.78
CA ARG A 189 -3.36 -17.17 10.02
C ARG A 189 -3.80 -18.59 10.38
N ALA A 190 -2.86 -19.46 10.74
CA ALA A 190 -3.20 -20.74 11.36
C ALA A 190 -4.02 -20.47 12.63
N PRO A 191 -5.06 -21.28 12.93
CA PRO A 191 -5.77 -21.16 14.20
C PRO A 191 -4.76 -21.35 15.33
N VAL A 192 -4.79 -20.42 16.30
CA VAL A 192 -4.02 -20.58 17.53
C VAL A 192 -4.59 -21.82 18.21
N SER A 193 -3.80 -22.90 18.27
CA SER A 193 -4.15 -24.04 19.10
C SER A 193 -4.11 -23.57 20.54
N GLU A 194 -5.27 -23.37 21.15
CA GLU A 194 -5.38 -23.22 22.59
C GLU A 194 -4.89 -24.53 23.22
N SER A 195 -3.67 -24.50 23.78
CA SER A 195 -3.19 -25.55 24.66
C SER A 195 -4.08 -25.52 25.91
N THR A 196 -4.88 -26.58 26.07
CA THR A 196 -5.74 -26.83 27.23
C THR A 196 -4.91 -27.20 28.45
#